data_AF-A0A970FWF3-F1
#
_entry.id   AF-A0A970FWF3-F1
#
_cell.length_a   1.000
_cell.length_b   1.000
_cell.length_c   1.000
_cell.angle_alpha   90.00
_cell.angle_beta   90.00
_cell.angle_gamma   90.00
#
_symmetry.space_group_name_H-M   'P 1'
#
loop_
_entity.id
_entity.type
_entity.pdbx_description
1 polymer ?
#
loop_
_entity_poly.entity_id
_entity_poly.type
_entity_poly.pdbx_seq_one_letter_code
_entity_poly.pdbx_strand_id
1 'polypeptide(L)'
;MPAVRTVRFTMGADSVAPRERQYAGVQGDHCGTVIVFSLGDDLVSPEYIYRVEMTDSLNRYITTGNIVLPPDSAEISLPLTREWTRSDGLCEIRVVVSKLNSEFGEELVFHTPPAHIYFDGRVEGVSAEREEGRGLTALIESVKDVSERAREALEGFSGMVAAALNEAKGYTDAAAEGKADKSELIKTRARAAEIGKSLSDCSRALAAVDYNQQPGRECEGYGEVSLPKDAASGMALVRISGTTAENIIRNGDFADGIARWSPSSAFLEVSDNTLSVISNGVSPVNRAYQMTGLDIGENQKIYAACRVRLNNSEAQRMQVYCSVKSGALYYFKTQYAPAAGQWYFMSGIQQVSGEQFRLYIAQSYNDPAEGRVMEIRDVIAVNLTGVFGAGSEPEVGQCDRLFTDYFEGTASTGSAVRIVSESEDGLERSELYIRGRGALRSFQSARDEIAYNRQSGQWEQIKRVGEDGRTVLSEPVISPVWASGALLSYPGGRIYAEPVVRAAGVYSDGGIAVADTDYPIGSLEGIVRIDFATGLEISVDESQAEIAADRLSFCHPGLSAGDMAFFTYRHSAAGTRPLISARYNESRYTVRDSVTGGYYRWRVAIAGGAPSIVVEQAE
;
A
#
# COMPACT_ATOMS: atom_id res chain seq x y z
N MET A 1 8.24 -12.09 41.69
CA MET A 1 8.67 -12.67 42.98
C MET A 1 8.87 -11.53 43.96
N PRO A 2 8.60 -11.69 45.27
CA PRO A 2 9.00 -10.69 46.27
C PRO A 2 10.53 -10.57 46.28
N ALA A 3 11.06 -9.37 46.52
CA ALA A 3 12.49 -9.17 46.62
C ALA A 3 13.07 -10.02 47.76
N VAL A 4 14.25 -10.61 47.52
CA VAL A 4 14.92 -11.46 48.52
C VAL A 4 15.42 -10.61 49.69
N ARG A 5 15.74 -9.33 49.44
CA ARG A 5 16.32 -8.40 50.41
C ARG A 5 15.60 -7.05 50.38
N THR A 6 15.43 -6.45 51.56
CA THR A 6 14.89 -5.09 51.71
C THR A 6 15.89 -4.25 52.51
N VAL A 7 16.29 -3.11 51.97
CA VAL A 7 17.14 -2.12 52.65
C VAL A 7 16.29 -0.88 52.88
N ARG A 8 16.30 -0.32 54.10
CA ARG A 8 15.47 0.82 54.45
C ARG A 8 16.31 2.03 54.83
N PHE A 9 15.92 3.20 54.34
CA PHE A 9 16.46 4.50 54.73
C PHE A 9 15.33 5.43 55.18
N THR A 10 15.54 6.16 56.25
CA THR A 10 14.73 7.31 56.64
C THR A 10 15.41 8.57 56.12
N MET A 11 14.67 9.39 55.36
CA MET A 11 15.16 10.60 54.70
C MET A 11 14.43 11.82 55.25
N GLY A 12 15.17 12.81 55.74
CA GLY A 12 14.65 14.16 56.01
C GLY A 12 15.43 15.19 55.18
N ALA A 13 15.02 16.46 55.20
CA ALA A 13 15.67 17.50 54.40
C ALA A 13 17.19 17.53 54.61
N ASP A 14 17.66 17.49 55.86
CA ASP A 14 19.09 17.53 56.19
C ASP A 14 19.59 16.25 56.88
N SER A 15 18.84 15.14 56.81
CA SER A 15 19.22 13.90 57.49
C SER A 15 18.95 12.63 56.70
N VAL A 16 19.77 11.61 56.93
CA VAL A 16 19.61 10.25 56.39
C VAL A 16 20.00 9.25 57.46
N ALA A 17 19.20 8.20 57.63
CA ALA A 17 19.47 7.10 58.56
C ALA A 17 19.10 5.75 57.92
N PRO A 18 19.95 4.71 58.01
CA PRO A 18 21.32 4.74 58.52
C PRO A 18 22.26 5.56 57.62
N ARG A 19 23.29 6.18 58.21
CA ARG A 19 24.37 6.86 57.46
C ARG A 19 25.41 5.88 56.91
N GLU A 20 25.55 4.73 57.55
CA GLU A 20 26.50 3.69 57.18
C GLU A 20 26.09 2.98 55.89
N ARG A 21 27.08 2.50 55.12
CA ARG A 21 26.84 1.75 53.88
C ARG A 21 26.06 0.46 54.13
N GLN A 22 25.01 0.23 53.34
CA GLN A 22 24.14 -0.94 53.43
C GLN A 22 24.42 -1.94 52.32
N TYR A 23 24.42 -3.23 52.62
CA TYR A 23 24.62 -4.27 51.62
C TYR A 23 23.40 -4.41 50.71
N ALA A 24 23.58 -4.23 49.41
CA ALA A 24 22.51 -4.26 48.41
C ALA A 24 22.63 -5.40 47.41
N GLY A 25 23.59 -6.31 47.54
CA GLY A 25 23.65 -7.55 46.78
C GLY A 25 24.96 -7.76 46.02
N VAL A 26 24.89 -8.59 44.98
CA VAL A 26 26.02 -8.85 44.09
C VAL A 26 25.79 -8.14 42.76
N GLN A 27 26.87 -7.74 42.10
CA GLN A 27 26.85 -7.15 40.76
C GLN A 27 25.94 -7.95 39.81
N GLY A 28 25.06 -7.27 39.09
CA GLY A 28 24.12 -7.85 38.12
C GLY A 28 22.90 -8.56 38.72
N ASP A 29 22.70 -8.52 40.05
CA ASP A 29 21.43 -8.93 40.68
C ASP A 29 20.27 -8.14 40.06
N HIS A 30 19.25 -8.82 39.53
CA HIS A 30 18.07 -8.17 38.97
C HIS A 30 16.89 -8.31 39.91
N CYS A 31 16.40 -7.19 40.46
CA CYS A 31 15.25 -7.11 41.37
C CYS A 31 15.38 -7.98 42.64
N GLY A 32 16.60 -8.39 43.00
CA GLY A 32 16.89 -9.15 44.23
C GLY A 32 16.78 -8.32 45.51
N THR A 33 16.84 -6.98 45.36
CA THR A 33 16.80 -6.00 46.46
C THR A 33 15.73 -4.97 46.18
N VAL A 34 14.97 -4.59 47.19
CA VAL A 34 14.17 -3.37 47.18
C VAL A 34 14.75 -2.39 48.19
N ILE A 35 14.98 -1.15 47.76
CA ILE A 35 15.28 -0.03 48.65
C ILE A 35 13.97 0.64 49.02
N VAL A 36 13.74 0.87 50.31
CA VAL A 36 12.59 1.64 50.79
C VAL A 36 13.08 2.92 51.44
N PHE A 37 12.61 4.05 50.95
CA PHE A 37 12.83 5.36 51.55
C PHE A 37 11.58 5.77 52.31
N SER A 38 11.67 5.87 53.63
CA SER A 38 10.66 6.49 54.47
C SER A 38 10.97 7.98 54.59
N LEU A 39 10.13 8.82 54.02
CA LEU A 39 10.30 10.27 53.96
C LEU A 39 9.78 10.93 55.25
N GLY A 40 10.48 11.94 55.74
CA GLY A 40 10.00 12.81 56.81
C GLY A 40 8.87 13.71 56.33
N ASP A 41 8.06 14.21 57.27
CA ASP A 41 6.89 15.07 56.98
C ASP A 41 7.25 16.32 56.17
N ASP A 42 8.49 16.80 56.30
CA ASP A 42 9.07 17.93 55.57
C ASP A 42 9.29 17.67 54.08
N LEU A 43 9.38 16.39 53.70
CA LEU A 43 9.57 15.96 52.32
C LEU A 43 8.27 15.43 51.68
N VAL A 44 7.16 15.39 52.41
CA VAL A 44 5.88 14.85 51.91
C VAL A 44 4.88 15.97 51.63
N SER A 45 4.50 16.15 50.36
CA SER A 45 3.44 17.07 49.94
C SER A 45 2.65 16.49 48.75
N PRO A 46 1.34 16.76 48.64
CA PRO A 46 0.55 16.39 47.47
C PRO A 46 0.97 17.13 46.19
N GLU A 47 1.71 18.24 46.30
CA GLU A 47 2.24 19.01 45.16
C GLU A 47 3.62 18.52 44.68
N TYR A 48 4.23 17.55 45.39
CA TYR A 48 5.57 17.08 45.07
C TYR A 48 5.57 15.84 44.19
N ILE A 49 6.58 15.81 43.31
CA ILE A 49 6.96 14.69 42.48
C ILE A 49 8.36 14.25 42.90
N TYR A 50 8.57 12.95 42.99
CA TYR A 50 9.80 12.37 43.50
C TYR A 50 10.57 11.67 42.37
N ARG A 51 11.89 11.67 42.43
CA ARG A 51 12.74 10.75 41.68
C ARG A 51 13.84 10.23 42.58
N VAL A 52 14.38 9.05 42.29
CA VAL A 52 15.51 8.49 43.02
C VAL A 52 16.72 8.49 42.11
N GLU A 53 17.82 9.01 42.60
CA GLU A 53 19.06 9.19 41.86
C GLU A 53 20.15 8.34 42.49
N MET A 54 20.87 7.57 41.69
CA MET A 54 22.03 6.80 42.13
C MET A 54 23.27 7.20 41.36
N THR A 55 24.37 7.40 42.09
CA THR A 55 25.73 7.47 41.52
C THR A 55 26.46 6.17 41.85
N ASP A 56 26.92 5.46 40.83
CA ASP A 56 27.65 4.20 40.97
C ASP A 56 29.13 4.42 41.34
N SER A 57 29.84 3.32 41.64
CA SER A 57 31.27 3.34 42.01
C SER A 57 32.21 3.83 40.90
N LEU A 58 31.72 3.92 39.66
CA LEU A 58 32.44 4.45 38.50
C LEU A 58 32.04 5.91 38.22
N ASN A 59 31.36 6.56 39.17
CA ASN A 59 30.88 7.93 39.10
C ASN A 59 29.89 8.17 37.94
N ARG A 60 29.18 7.12 37.53
CA ARG A 60 28.09 7.21 36.55
C ARG A 60 26.78 7.37 37.29
N TYR A 61 25.90 8.16 36.70
CA TYR A 61 24.67 8.58 37.33
C TYR A 61 23.46 7.95 36.62
N ILE A 62 22.49 7.47 37.39
CA ILE A 62 21.25 6.84 36.93
C ILE A 62 20.09 7.41 37.75
N THR A 63 18.96 7.72 37.13
CA THR A 63 17.77 8.25 37.82
C THR A 63 16.52 7.45 37.46
N THR A 64 15.55 7.39 38.37
CA THR A 64 14.21 6.85 38.08
C THR A 64 13.38 7.83 37.25
N GLY A 65 12.28 7.35 36.67
CA GLY A 65 11.20 8.26 36.28
C GLY A 65 10.56 8.95 37.48
N ASN A 66 9.65 9.89 37.19
CA ASN A 66 8.85 10.58 38.20
C ASN A 66 7.96 9.60 38.98
N ILE A 67 7.98 9.70 40.30
CA ILE A 67 7.23 8.90 41.26
C ILE A 67 6.24 9.84 41.95
N VAL A 68 4.98 9.44 42.00
CA VAL A 68 3.94 10.11 42.79
C VAL A 68 3.59 9.18 43.95
N LEU A 69 3.62 9.72 45.17
CA LEU A 69 3.26 8.94 46.35
C LEU A 69 1.74 8.67 46.36
N PRO A 70 1.31 7.45 46.74
CA PRO A 70 -0.09 7.20 47.06
C PRO A 70 -0.60 8.15 48.16
N PRO A 71 -1.90 8.47 48.20
CA PRO A 71 -2.49 9.23 49.30
C PRO A 71 -2.13 8.60 50.65
N ASP A 72 -1.76 9.44 51.62
CA ASP A 72 -1.36 9.04 52.99
C ASP A 72 -0.11 8.13 53.08
N SER A 73 0.69 8.03 52.00
CA SER A 73 1.98 7.33 52.00
C SER A 73 3.15 8.29 52.17
N ALA A 74 4.13 7.90 52.97
CA ALA A 74 5.43 8.54 53.08
C ALA A 74 6.58 7.64 52.60
N GLU A 75 6.28 6.52 51.90
CA GLU A 75 7.32 5.57 51.48
C GLU A 75 7.47 5.48 49.95
N ILE A 76 8.72 5.52 49.49
CA ILE A 76 9.13 5.16 48.12
C ILE A 76 9.78 3.78 48.15
N SER A 77 9.23 2.81 47.42
CA SER A 77 9.82 1.49 47.26
C SER A 77 10.40 1.32 45.86
N LEU A 78 11.69 1.03 45.77
CA LEU A 78 12.45 0.93 44.54
C LEU A 78 13.14 -0.43 44.40
N PRO A 79 12.66 -1.34 43.53
CA PRO A 79 13.41 -2.54 43.19
C PRO A 79 14.66 -2.19 42.37
N LEU A 80 15.82 -2.68 42.79
CA LEU A 80 17.09 -2.45 42.09
C LEU A 80 17.14 -3.30 40.83
N THR A 81 17.14 -2.65 39.66
CA THR A 81 17.22 -3.32 38.36
C THR A 81 18.65 -3.71 38.02
N ARG A 82 18.84 -4.45 36.91
CA ARG A 82 20.16 -4.90 36.44
C ARG A 82 21.06 -3.71 36.09
N GLU A 83 20.48 -2.60 35.65
CA GLU A 83 21.23 -1.36 35.35
C GLU A 83 21.82 -0.75 36.62
N TRP A 84 21.08 -0.80 37.73
CA TRP A 84 21.49 -0.23 39.02
C TRP A 84 22.51 -1.10 39.75
N THR A 85 22.52 -2.41 39.48
CA THR A 85 23.49 -3.35 40.06
C THR A 85 24.69 -3.62 39.15
N ARG A 86 24.85 -2.89 38.04
CA ARG A 86 25.86 -3.18 37.02
C ARG A 86 27.31 -3.00 37.51
N SER A 87 27.54 -2.08 38.44
CA SER A 87 28.87 -1.83 39.03
C SER A 87 28.93 -2.44 40.42
N ASP A 88 30.05 -3.06 40.75
CA ASP A 88 30.36 -3.44 42.12
C ASP A 88 30.94 -2.25 42.90
N GLY A 89 30.95 -2.32 44.23
CA GLY A 89 31.43 -1.25 45.10
C GLY A 89 30.35 -0.32 45.63
N LEU A 90 30.77 0.81 46.19
CA LEU A 90 29.91 1.78 46.88
C LEU A 90 29.09 2.60 45.88
N CYS A 91 27.81 2.80 46.18
CA CYS A 91 26.91 3.68 45.44
C CYS A 91 26.22 4.66 46.40
N GLU A 92 26.05 5.90 45.95
CA GLU A 92 25.25 6.91 46.66
C GLU A 92 23.85 6.95 46.05
N ILE A 93 22.81 6.92 46.87
CA ILE A 93 21.42 7.07 46.44
C ILE A 93 20.76 8.26 47.14
N ARG A 94 20.03 9.08 46.41
CA ARG A 94 19.30 10.26 46.91
C ARG A 94 17.85 10.22 46.46
N VAL A 95 16.96 10.75 47.29
CA VAL A 95 15.61 11.10 46.86
C VAL A 95 15.66 12.56 46.42
N VAL A 96 15.04 12.86 45.29
CA VAL A 96 14.90 14.22 44.79
C VAL A 96 13.43 14.57 44.77
N VAL A 97 13.12 15.66 45.44
CA VAL A 97 11.79 16.21 45.59
C VAL A 97 11.67 17.40 44.64
N SER A 98 10.66 17.39 43.78
CA SER A 98 10.41 18.45 42.80
C SER A 98 8.98 18.96 42.91
N LYS A 99 8.78 20.26 42.72
CA LYS A 99 7.46 20.87 42.50
C LYS A 99 7.43 21.45 41.09
N LEU A 100 6.37 21.18 40.34
CA LEU A 100 6.19 21.75 39.01
C LEU A 100 5.23 22.95 39.06
N ASN A 101 5.48 23.97 38.25
CA ASN A 101 4.57 25.09 38.05
C ASN A 101 3.41 24.72 37.10
N SER A 102 2.49 25.65 36.85
CA SER A 102 1.33 25.46 35.97
C SER A 102 1.66 25.19 34.50
N GLU A 103 2.91 25.41 34.08
CA GLU A 103 3.43 25.14 32.73
C GLU A 103 4.32 23.88 32.69
N PHE A 104 4.29 23.07 33.76
CA PHE A 104 5.10 21.85 33.93
C PHE A 104 6.63 22.07 34.01
N GLY A 105 7.09 23.29 34.25
CA GLY A 105 8.49 23.60 34.57
C GLY A 105 8.80 23.34 36.04
N GLU A 106 10.05 22.97 36.37
CA GLU A 106 10.49 22.77 37.77
C GLU A 106 10.50 24.11 38.52
N GLU A 107 9.55 24.30 39.45
CA GLU A 107 9.47 25.44 40.38
C GLU A 107 10.39 25.23 41.60
N LEU A 108 10.59 23.97 42.01
CA LEU A 108 11.49 23.57 43.08
C LEU A 108 12.15 22.23 42.71
N VAL A 109 13.44 22.10 43.00
CA VAL A 109 14.19 20.84 42.99
C VAL A 109 15.05 20.79 44.25
N PHE A 110 14.89 19.72 45.03
CA PHE A 110 15.59 19.51 46.28
C PHE A 110 16.17 18.10 46.35
N HIS A 111 17.47 17.98 46.63
CA HIS A 111 18.16 16.69 46.77
C HIS A 111 18.39 16.38 48.24
N THR A 112 17.99 15.20 48.71
CA THR A 112 18.30 14.75 50.07
C THR A 112 19.81 14.47 50.25
N PRO A 113 20.29 14.38 51.50
CA PRO A 113 21.58 13.77 51.79
C PRO A 113 21.67 12.34 51.21
N PRO A 114 22.88 11.89 50.80
CA PRO A 114 23.05 10.58 50.18
C PRO A 114 22.92 9.45 51.19
N ALA A 115 22.06 8.49 50.88
CA ALA A 115 22.10 7.15 51.43
C ALA A 115 23.22 6.34 50.74
N HIS A 116 23.86 5.43 51.46
CA HIS A 116 24.96 4.65 50.91
C HIS A 116 24.58 3.17 50.83
N ILE A 117 24.71 2.57 49.65
CA ILE A 117 24.60 1.12 49.45
C ILE A 117 25.87 0.58 48.80
N TYR A 118 26.11 -0.73 48.84
CA TYR A 118 27.19 -1.34 48.07
C TYR A 118 26.82 -2.71 47.51
N PHE A 119 27.46 -3.06 46.40
CA PHE A 119 27.39 -4.39 45.78
C PHE A 119 28.74 -5.10 45.83
N ASP A 120 28.75 -6.39 46.09
CA ASP A 120 29.97 -7.21 45.94
C ASP A 120 30.19 -7.55 44.45
N GLY A 121 31.46 -7.63 44.03
CA GLY A 121 31.84 -8.03 42.68
C GLY A 121 31.64 -9.53 42.43
N ARG A 122 31.32 -9.90 41.18
CA ARG A 122 31.35 -11.32 40.76
C ARG A 122 32.80 -11.73 40.53
N VAL A 123 33.37 -12.49 41.45
CA VAL A 123 34.70 -13.08 41.26
C VAL A 123 34.58 -14.17 40.19
N GLU A 124 35.22 -13.94 39.03
CA GLU A 124 35.45 -14.89 37.92
C GLU A 124 34.30 -15.20 36.92
N GLY A 125 33.91 -14.20 36.12
CA GLY A 125 33.17 -14.47 34.87
C GLY A 125 33.11 -13.28 33.92
N VAL A 126 33.77 -13.38 32.76
CA VAL A 126 33.73 -12.35 31.71
C VAL A 126 32.31 -12.25 31.14
N SER A 127 31.73 -11.05 31.11
CA SER A 127 30.40 -10.82 30.55
C SER A 127 30.38 -11.08 29.05
N ALA A 128 29.57 -12.04 28.60
CA ALA A 128 29.13 -12.05 27.21
C ALA A 128 28.21 -10.83 27.03
N GLU A 129 28.69 -9.80 26.32
CA GLU A 129 27.85 -8.68 25.88
C GLU A 129 26.68 -9.24 25.06
N ARG A 130 25.50 -9.26 25.67
CA ARG A 130 24.24 -9.27 24.94
C ARG A 130 23.70 -7.85 24.97
N GLU A 131 23.47 -7.28 23.78
CA GLU A 131 22.64 -6.10 23.62
C GLU A 131 21.25 -6.41 24.18
N GLU A 132 20.90 -5.84 25.34
CA GLU A 132 19.56 -5.92 25.91
C GLU A 132 18.89 -4.54 25.87
N GLY A 133 17.74 -4.53 25.17
CA GLY A 133 16.63 -3.55 25.10
C GLY A 133 16.73 -2.18 25.77
N ARG A 134 16.48 -1.13 24.97
CA ARG A 134 16.27 0.26 25.40
C ARG A 134 15.08 0.35 26.39
N GLY A 135 15.33 0.80 27.62
CA GLY A 135 14.33 0.90 28.70
C GLY A 135 13.28 2.02 28.53
N LEU A 136 12.30 2.05 29.44
CA LEU A 136 11.15 2.98 29.43
C LEU A 136 11.56 4.46 29.45
N THR A 137 12.73 4.79 30.01
CA THR A 137 13.30 6.15 30.02
C THR A 137 13.80 6.55 28.63
N ALA A 138 14.42 5.63 27.89
CA ALA A 138 14.75 5.84 26.48
C ALA A 138 13.48 5.87 25.61
N LEU A 139 12.41 5.19 26.02
CA LEU A 139 11.10 5.31 25.38
C LEU A 139 10.47 6.68 25.65
N ILE A 140 10.53 7.20 26.88
CA ILE A 140 10.03 8.53 27.25
C ILE A 140 10.90 9.65 26.65
N GLU A 141 12.23 9.50 26.62
CA GLU A 141 13.13 10.39 25.88
C GLU A 141 12.88 10.29 24.38
N SER A 142 12.57 9.11 23.82
CA SER A 142 12.18 9.01 22.41
C SER A 142 10.81 9.63 22.14
N VAL A 143 9.86 9.55 23.07
CA VAL A 143 8.55 10.20 22.97
C VAL A 143 8.66 11.71 23.16
N LYS A 144 9.56 12.17 24.05
CA LYS A 144 9.93 13.59 24.20
C LYS A 144 10.67 14.11 22.98
N ASP A 145 11.73 13.45 22.52
CA ASP A 145 12.43 13.77 21.27
C ASP A 145 11.47 13.72 20.07
N VAL A 146 10.51 12.79 20.02
CA VAL A 146 9.44 12.78 19.00
C VAL A 146 8.47 13.94 19.14
N SER A 147 8.14 14.38 20.36
CA SER A 147 7.22 15.51 20.58
C SER A 147 7.92 16.87 20.44
N GLU A 148 9.18 17.00 20.83
CA GLU A 148 10.08 18.12 20.54
C GLU A 148 10.35 18.21 19.02
N ARG A 149 10.62 17.10 18.32
CA ARG A 149 10.79 17.10 16.86
C ARG A 149 9.49 17.30 16.11
N ALA A 150 8.35 16.85 16.65
CA ALA A 150 7.03 17.20 16.13
C ALA A 150 6.71 18.68 16.36
N ARG A 151 7.16 19.27 17.47
CA ARG A 151 7.02 20.69 17.82
C ARG A 151 7.97 21.57 17.00
N GLU A 152 9.21 21.16 16.75
CA GLU A 152 10.16 21.80 15.81
C GLU A 152 9.68 21.66 14.36
N ALA A 153 9.06 20.53 14.00
CA ALA A 153 8.37 20.38 12.73
C ALA A 153 7.12 21.27 12.65
N LEU A 154 6.42 21.52 13.78
CA LEU A 154 5.29 22.45 13.86
C LEU A 154 5.74 23.93 13.80
N GLU A 155 6.87 24.28 14.41
CA GLU A 155 7.48 25.62 14.34
C GLU A 155 8.15 25.86 12.98
N GLY A 156 8.72 24.82 12.37
CA GLY A 156 9.15 24.81 10.96
C GLY A 156 7.96 24.91 10.00
N PHE A 157 6.85 24.23 10.30
CA PHE A 157 5.57 24.37 9.63
C PHE A 157 5.02 25.80 9.76
N SER A 158 5.09 26.43 10.94
CA SER A 158 4.77 27.84 11.16
C SER A 158 5.67 28.80 10.36
N GLY A 159 6.97 28.53 10.31
CA GLY A 159 7.94 29.29 9.51
C GLY A 159 7.75 29.15 8.00
N MET A 160 7.42 27.95 7.53
CA MET A 160 7.10 27.67 6.12
C MET A 160 5.72 28.20 5.72
N VAL A 161 4.73 28.17 6.62
CA VAL A 161 3.44 28.84 6.47
C VAL A 161 3.63 30.35 6.42
N ALA A 162 4.52 30.92 7.23
CA ALA A 162 4.85 32.35 7.21
C ALA A 162 5.64 32.76 5.95
N ALA A 163 6.55 31.92 5.46
CA ALA A 163 7.25 32.13 4.19
C ALA A 163 6.30 32.03 2.99
N ALA A 164 5.41 31.03 2.98
CA ALA A 164 4.35 30.86 1.99
C ALA A 164 3.25 31.94 2.08
N LEU A 165 3.01 32.52 3.26
CA LEU A 165 2.15 33.70 3.43
C LEU A 165 2.85 34.98 2.92
N ASN A 166 4.15 35.16 3.15
CA ASN A 166 4.90 36.31 2.64
C ASN A 166 5.10 36.25 1.13
N GLU A 167 5.27 35.05 0.56
CA GLU A 167 5.32 34.84 -0.88
C GLU A 167 3.92 35.05 -1.52
N ALA A 168 2.85 34.59 -0.86
CA ALA A 168 1.47 34.92 -1.21
C ALA A 168 1.13 36.42 -1.10
N LYS A 169 1.76 37.13 -0.16
CA LYS A 169 1.65 38.58 -0.02
C LYS A 169 2.33 39.32 -1.18
N GLY A 170 3.41 38.77 -1.72
CA GLY A 170 4.01 39.25 -2.99
C GLY A 170 3.12 39.00 -4.21
N TYR A 171 2.30 37.94 -4.21
CA TYR A 171 1.33 37.65 -5.27
C TYR A 171 0.07 38.53 -5.20
N THR A 172 -0.36 38.97 -4.01
CA THR A 172 -1.50 39.91 -3.85
C THR A 172 -1.17 41.33 -4.31
N ASP A 173 0.09 41.74 -4.23
CA ASP A 173 0.52 43.10 -4.63
C ASP A 173 0.59 43.28 -6.16
N ALA A 174 0.57 42.18 -6.94
CA ALA A 174 0.49 42.22 -8.41
C ALA A 174 -0.93 42.02 -8.98
N ALA A 175 -1.88 41.56 -8.17
CA ALA A 175 -3.27 41.26 -8.58
C ALA A 175 -4.24 42.47 -8.44
N ALA A 176 -3.75 43.61 -7.97
CA ALA A 176 -4.57 44.81 -7.71
C ALA A 176 -4.82 45.71 -8.94
N GLU A 177 -4.16 45.50 -10.09
CA GLU A 177 -4.33 46.33 -11.28
C GLU A 177 -4.90 45.54 -12.48
N GLY A 178 -6.23 45.44 -12.56
CA GLY A 178 -6.95 45.08 -13.79
C GLY A 178 -7.70 43.74 -13.78
N LYS A 179 -8.89 43.72 -13.17
CA LYS A 179 -9.76 42.55 -12.92
C LYS A 179 -10.29 41.90 -14.22
N ALA A 180 -10.39 40.56 -14.33
CA ALA A 180 -10.20 39.51 -13.33
C ALA A 180 -9.39 38.33 -13.92
N ASP A 181 -8.15 38.20 -13.47
CA ASP A 181 -7.05 37.49 -14.12
C ASP A 181 -7.02 35.97 -13.85
N LYS A 182 -6.86 35.15 -14.90
CA LYS A 182 -6.81 33.66 -14.86
C LYS A 182 -5.55 33.11 -14.15
N SER A 183 -4.63 33.97 -13.71
CA SER A 183 -3.41 33.58 -12.98
C SER A 183 -3.63 33.25 -11.49
N GLU A 184 -4.61 33.85 -10.82
CA GLU A 184 -4.97 33.55 -9.40
C GLU A 184 -5.58 32.14 -9.23
N LEU A 185 -6.31 31.67 -10.24
CA LEU A 185 -6.78 30.29 -10.37
C LEU A 185 -5.62 29.31 -10.54
N ILE A 186 -4.54 29.73 -11.21
CA ILE A 186 -3.32 28.92 -11.40
C ILE A 186 -2.50 28.88 -10.10
N LYS A 187 -2.42 29.99 -9.34
CA LYS A 187 -1.76 30.05 -8.02
C LYS A 187 -2.52 29.26 -6.95
N THR A 188 -3.85 29.34 -6.92
CA THR A 188 -4.68 28.52 -6.01
C THR A 188 -4.54 27.02 -6.29
N ARG A 189 -4.45 26.64 -7.58
CA ARG A 189 -4.19 25.26 -8.01
C ARG A 189 -2.77 24.78 -7.69
N ALA A 190 -1.76 25.65 -7.79
CA ALA A 190 -0.38 25.32 -7.39
C ALA A 190 -0.26 25.16 -5.86
N ARG A 191 -0.94 26.02 -5.10
CA ARG A 191 -0.96 26.00 -3.62
C ARG A 191 -1.72 24.79 -3.06
N ALA A 192 -2.83 24.39 -3.68
CA ALA A 192 -3.52 23.14 -3.35
C ALA A 192 -2.68 21.89 -3.73
N ALA A 193 -1.94 21.96 -4.84
CA ALA A 193 -1.02 20.88 -5.24
C ALA A 193 0.20 20.77 -4.31
N GLU A 194 0.72 21.89 -3.79
CA GLU A 194 1.84 21.91 -2.84
C GLU A 194 1.42 21.54 -1.42
N ILE A 195 0.25 21.98 -0.94
CA ILE A 195 -0.32 21.51 0.33
C ILE A 195 -0.59 20.00 0.25
N GLY A 196 -1.14 19.50 -0.86
CA GLY A 196 -1.30 18.06 -1.10
C GLY A 196 0.03 17.31 -1.16
N LYS A 197 1.07 17.92 -1.75
CA LYS A 197 2.44 17.38 -1.78
C LYS A 197 3.05 17.33 -0.38
N SER A 198 2.96 18.40 0.42
CA SER A 198 3.46 18.46 1.79
C SER A 198 2.71 17.55 2.77
N LEU A 199 1.39 17.38 2.62
CA LEU A 199 0.64 16.36 3.38
C LEU A 199 1.06 14.94 3.01
N SER A 200 1.30 14.69 1.71
CA SER A 200 1.81 13.40 1.23
C SER A 200 3.26 13.16 1.70
N ASP A 201 4.11 14.18 1.71
CA ASP A 201 5.48 14.13 2.20
C ASP A 201 5.51 13.92 3.74
N CYS A 202 4.59 14.53 4.50
CA CYS A 202 4.42 14.29 5.94
C CYS A 202 3.91 12.88 6.24
N SER A 203 2.89 12.40 5.50
CA SER A 203 2.40 11.03 5.61
C SER A 203 3.51 10.02 5.30
N ARG A 204 4.33 10.29 4.26
CA ARG A 204 5.47 9.45 3.88
C ARG A 204 6.67 9.57 4.82
N ALA A 205 6.92 10.72 5.44
CA ALA A 205 7.97 10.89 6.45
C ALA A 205 7.62 10.18 7.76
N LEU A 206 6.36 10.27 8.21
CA LEU A 206 5.81 9.48 9.32
C LEU A 206 5.93 7.97 9.08
N ALA A 207 5.89 7.56 7.83
CA ALA A 207 5.86 6.17 7.46
C ALA A 207 7.21 5.62 6.95
N ALA A 208 8.15 6.51 6.61
CA ALA A 208 9.57 6.22 6.43
C ALA A 208 10.29 6.06 7.78
N VAL A 209 9.64 6.41 8.90
CA VAL A 209 10.00 5.88 10.22
C VAL A 209 9.73 4.38 10.19
N ASP A 210 10.74 3.63 9.77
CA ASP A 210 10.84 2.21 10.08
C ASP A 210 11.01 2.11 11.60
N TYR A 211 9.87 2.08 12.30
CA TYR A 211 9.80 1.96 13.76
C TYR A 211 10.58 0.75 14.30
N ASN A 212 11.05 -0.17 13.45
CA ASN A 212 11.61 -1.45 13.86
C ASN A 212 12.90 -1.92 13.14
N GLN A 213 13.49 -1.16 12.21
CA GLN A 213 14.65 -1.60 11.40
C GLN A 213 14.46 -2.99 10.75
N GLN A 214 13.26 -3.29 10.25
CA GLN A 214 12.94 -4.63 9.74
C GLN A 214 13.33 -4.80 8.27
N PRO A 215 13.83 -5.97 7.86
CA PRO A 215 14.03 -6.26 6.44
C PRO A 215 12.67 -6.25 5.72
N GLY A 216 12.47 -5.26 4.84
CA GLY A 216 11.29 -5.23 3.98
C GLY A 216 11.35 -6.31 2.91
N ARG A 217 10.24 -7.02 2.70
CA ARG A 217 10.04 -8.00 1.60
C ARG A 217 9.24 -7.40 0.47
N GLU A 218 9.30 -8.05 -0.69
CA GLU A 218 8.61 -7.66 -1.91
C GLU A 218 7.77 -8.84 -2.42
N CYS A 219 6.54 -8.55 -2.84
CA CYS A 219 5.69 -9.47 -3.58
C CYS A 219 5.17 -8.80 -4.85
N GLU A 220 4.93 -9.59 -5.89
CA GLU A 220 4.54 -9.05 -7.20
C GLU A 220 3.32 -9.77 -7.78
N GLY A 221 2.51 -9.03 -8.54
CA GLY A 221 1.36 -9.57 -9.24
C GLY A 221 0.80 -8.61 -10.29
N TYR A 222 0.27 -9.16 -11.38
CA TYR A 222 -0.39 -8.36 -12.42
C TYR A 222 -1.81 -7.99 -11.99
N GLY A 223 -2.10 -6.69 -11.97
CA GLY A 223 -3.37 -6.08 -11.57
C GLY A 223 -3.71 -6.21 -10.08
N GLU A 224 -3.27 -7.28 -9.43
CA GLU A 224 -3.49 -7.60 -8.02
C GLU A 224 -2.31 -8.45 -7.50
N VAL A 225 -1.94 -8.21 -6.25
CA VAL A 225 -0.97 -8.99 -5.48
C VAL A 225 -1.52 -9.28 -4.08
N SER A 226 -1.39 -10.54 -3.64
CA SER A 226 -1.73 -10.93 -2.28
C SER A 226 -0.57 -10.64 -1.33
N LEU A 227 -0.88 -10.06 -0.18
CA LEU A 227 0.07 -9.90 0.92
C LEU A 227 0.06 -11.18 1.76
N PRO A 228 1.22 -11.67 2.21
CA PRO A 228 1.25 -12.85 3.06
C PRO A 228 0.74 -12.54 4.47
N LYS A 229 0.34 -13.58 5.21
CA LYS A 229 -0.19 -13.46 6.58
C LYS A 229 0.87 -13.01 7.59
N ASP A 230 2.14 -13.13 7.25
CA ASP A 230 3.25 -12.58 8.01
C ASP A 230 3.64 -11.16 7.61
N ALA A 231 2.89 -10.48 6.74
CA ALA A 231 3.07 -9.04 6.57
C ALA A 231 2.72 -8.31 7.87
N ALA A 232 3.50 -7.31 8.25
CA ALA A 232 3.17 -6.40 9.34
C ALA A 232 2.17 -5.36 8.87
N SER A 233 1.24 -4.99 9.74
CA SER A 233 0.43 -3.79 9.55
C SER A 233 1.32 -2.56 9.61
N GLY A 234 1.26 -1.72 8.59
CA GLY A 234 2.14 -0.55 8.44
C GLY A 234 2.03 0.04 7.05
N MET A 235 2.86 1.01 6.69
CA MET A 235 2.83 1.55 5.33
C MET A 235 3.40 0.55 4.32
N ALA A 236 2.68 0.38 3.22
CA ALA A 236 3.16 -0.32 2.03
C ALA A 236 3.69 0.71 1.01
N LEU A 237 4.81 0.39 0.37
CA LEU A 237 5.25 1.12 -0.83
C LEU A 237 5.00 0.25 -2.05
N VAL A 238 4.57 0.88 -3.14
CA VAL A 238 4.33 0.18 -4.40
C VAL A 238 5.20 0.75 -5.51
N ARG A 239 5.63 -0.12 -6.41
CA ARG A 239 6.09 0.20 -7.75
C ARG A 239 5.07 -0.39 -8.71
N ILE A 240 4.60 0.41 -9.67
CA ILE A 240 3.81 -0.10 -10.79
C ILE A 240 4.66 -0.08 -12.04
N SER A 241 4.66 -1.16 -12.80
CA SER A 241 5.40 -1.29 -14.05
C SER A 241 4.46 -1.60 -15.20
N GLY A 242 4.73 -0.99 -16.35
CA GLY A 242 3.95 -1.17 -17.56
C GLY A 242 4.14 -2.53 -18.19
N THR A 243 3.10 -3.00 -18.87
CA THR A 243 3.18 -4.09 -19.85
C THR A 243 2.70 -3.56 -21.18
N THR A 244 3.28 -4.00 -22.28
CA THR A 244 2.84 -3.71 -23.65
C THR A 244 2.67 -5.02 -24.37
N ALA A 245 1.48 -5.24 -24.91
CA ALA A 245 1.10 -6.46 -25.59
C ALA A 245 0.34 -6.12 -26.87
N GLU A 246 0.43 -7.02 -27.86
CA GLU A 246 -0.37 -6.96 -29.07
C GLU A 246 -1.41 -8.08 -29.05
N ASN A 247 -2.67 -7.71 -29.27
CA ASN A 247 -3.71 -8.66 -29.61
C ASN A 247 -3.50 -9.09 -31.07
N ILE A 248 -3.13 -10.36 -31.25
CA ILE A 248 -2.93 -11.00 -32.55
C ILE A 248 -4.26 -11.06 -33.32
N ILE A 249 -5.39 -11.12 -32.59
CA ILE A 249 -6.73 -11.11 -33.16
C ILE A 249 -7.18 -9.68 -33.39
N ARG A 250 -7.77 -9.44 -34.55
CA ARG A 250 -8.32 -8.14 -34.98
C ARG A 250 -9.83 -8.20 -34.97
N ASN A 251 -10.51 -7.13 -34.57
CA ASN A 251 -11.98 -7.09 -34.46
C ASN A 251 -12.51 -8.24 -33.59
N GLY A 252 -11.87 -8.47 -32.43
CA GLY A 252 -12.25 -9.49 -31.46
C GLY A 252 -13.41 -9.07 -30.55
N ASP A 253 -13.74 -7.77 -30.53
CA ASP A 253 -14.93 -7.18 -29.92
C ASP A 253 -16.11 -7.08 -30.90
N PHE A 254 -15.90 -7.38 -32.18
CA PHE A 254 -16.92 -7.39 -33.22
C PHE A 254 -17.58 -6.03 -33.50
N ALA A 255 -16.91 -4.91 -33.15
CA ALA A 255 -17.40 -3.58 -33.46
C ALA A 255 -17.51 -3.34 -34.99
N ASP A 256 -16.65 -3.99 -35.78
CA ASP A 256 -16.66 -3.94 -37.25
C ASP A 256 -17.45 -5.11 -37.86
N GLY A 257 -18.47 -5.61 -37.16
CA GLY A 257 -19.28 -6.75 -37.59
C GLY A 257 -18.44 -8.02 -37.78
N ILE A 258 -18.65 -8.75 -38.88
CA ILE A 258 -17.96 -10.01 -39.16
C ILE A 258 -16.58 -9.84 -39.83
N ALA A 259 -16.06 -8.61 -39.94
CA ALA A 259 -14.78 -8.37 -40.61
C ALA A 259 -13.67 -9.26 -40.02
N ARG A 260 -12.87 -9.91 -40.89
CA ARG A 260 -11.79 -10.88 -40.57
C ARG A 260 -12.24 -12.23 -39.99
N TRP A 261 -13.52 -12.41 -39.70
CA TRP A 261 -14.05 -13.66 -39.18
C TRP A 261 -14.72 -14.49 -40.27
N SER A 262 -14.46 -15.79 -40.26
CA SER A 262 -14.98 -16.74 -41.23
C SER A 262 -15.77 -17.84 -40.53
N PRO A 263 -16.91 -18.27 -41.08
CA PRO A 263 -17.62 -19.45 -40.59
C PRO A 263 -16.97 -20.75 -41.07
N SER A 264 -17.16 -21.82 -40.31
CA SER A 264 -17.01 -23.20 -40.76
C SER A 264 -18.25 -23.99 -40.34
N SER A 265 -18.99 -24.52 -41.31
CA SER A 265 -20.28 -25.19 -41.11
C SER A 265 -21.29 -24.33 -40.35
N ALA A 266 -21.23 -23.01 -40.49
CA ALA A 266 -22.06 -22.07 -39.73
C ALA A 266 -22.41 -20.82 -40.55
N PHE A 267 -23.33 -20.02 -40.06
CA PHE A 267 -23.53 -18.62 -40.44
C PHE A 267 -23.03 -17.72 -39.32
N LEU A 268 -22.55 -16.52 -39.68
CA LEU A 268 -22.08 -15.50 -38.73
C LEU A 268 -22.99 -14.28 -38.80
N GLU A 269 -23.44 -13.81 -37.64
CA GLU A 269 -24.19 -12.57 -37.49
C GLU A 269 -23.64 -11.79 -36.30
N VAL A 270 -23.67 -10.46 -36.36
CA VAL A 270 -23.24 -9.61 -35.25
C VAL A 270 -24.36 -8.67 -34.86
N SER A 271 -24.63 -8.59 -33.56
CA SER A 271 -25.51 -7.61 -32.93
C SER A 271 -24.93 -7.23 -31.58
N ASP A 272 -24.99 -5.95 -31.22
CA ASP A 272 -24.47 -5.42 -29.94
C ASP A 272 -23.08 -5.96 -29.58
N ASN A 273 -22.13 -5.86 -30.51
CA ASN A 273 -20.74 -6.34 -30.36
C ASN A 273 -20.64 -7.81 -29.92
N THR A 274 -21.60 -8.64 -30.37
CA THR A 274 -21.68 -10.07 -30.06
C THR A 274 -21.76 -10.87 -31.34
N LEU A 275 -20.79 -11.76 -31.55
CA LEU A 275 -20.80 -12.66 -32.71
C LEU A 275 -21.64 -13.90 -32.42
N SER A 276 -22.70 -14.09 -33.18
CA SER A 276 -23.50 -15.32 -33.23
C SER A 276 -22.96 -16.27 -34.29
N VAL A 277 -22.61 -17.48 -33.86
CA VAL A 277 -22.22 -18.61 -34.72
C VAL A 277 -23.39 -19.57 -34.78
N ILE A 278 -24.12 -19.54 -35.89
CA ILE A 278 -25.37 -20.30 -36.09
C ILE A 278 -25.05 -21.56 -36.88
N SER A 279 -25.26 -22.73 -36.28
CA SER A 279 -25.05 -24.03 -36.94
C SER A 279 -25.94 -24.18 -38.17
N ASN A 280 -25.36 -24.62 -39.29
CA ASN A 280 -26.10 -24.86 -40.54
C ASN A 280 -26.54 -26.33 -40.73
N GLY A 281 -26.33 -27.18 -39.74
CA GLY A 281 -26.75 -28.59 -39.78
C GLY A 281 -25.91 -29.51 -40.66
N VAL A 282 -24.80 -29.06 -41.25
CA VAL A 282 -23.94 -29.89 -42.11
C VAL A 282 -22.94 -30.73 -41.31
N SER A 283 -22.44 -30.20 -40.19
CA SER A 283 -21.41 -30.84 -39.39
C SER A 283 -21.78 -30.81 -37.90
N PRO A 284 -21.41 -31.82 -37.10
CA PRO A 284 -21.53 -31.74 -35.65
C PRO A 284 -20.58 -30.71 -35.04
N VAL A 285 -19.60 -30.17 -35.79
CA VAL A 285 -18.68 -29.13 -35.32
C VAL A 285 -18.83 -27.85 -36.13
N ASN A 286 -19.18 -26.77 -35.43
CA ASN A 286 -19.55 -25.48 -36.01
C ASN A 286 -18.65 -24.41 -35.39
N ARG A 287 -18.09 -23.51 -36.21
CA ARG A 287 -16.98 -22.66 -35.77
C ARG A 287 -17.04 -21.27 -36.38
N ALA A 288 -16.56 -20.30 -35.61
CA ALA A 288 -15.98 -19.07 -36.16
C ALA A 288 -14.46 -19.16 -36.05
N TYR A 289 -13.74 -18.60 -37.02
CA TYR A 289 -12.30 -18.55 -36.97
C TYR A 289 -11.74 -17.28 -37.62
N GLN A 290 -10.53 -16.92 -37.21
CA GLN A 290 -9.76 -15.85 -37.82
C GLN A 290 -8.42 -16.41 -38.32
N MET A 291 -8.12 -16.17 -39.60
CA MET A 291 -6.82 -16.44 -40.19
C MET A 291 -5.95 -15.20 -40.06
N THR A 292 -4.95 -15.23 -39.20
CA THR A 292 -4.09 -14.07 -38.97
C THR A 292 -2.94 -14.02 -39.96
N GLY A 293 -2.53 -15.18 -40.47
CA GLY A 293 -1.37 -15.33 -41.36
C GLY A 293 -0.04 -15.09 -40.64
N LEU A 294 -0.05 -14.96 -39.31
CA LEU A 294 1.12 -14.72 -38.49
C LEU A 294 1.96 -15.98 -38.37
N ASP A 295 3.27 -15.86 -38.59
CA ASP A 295 4.22 -16.92 -38.33
C ASP A 295 4.72 -16.80 -36.90
N ILE A 296 4.31 -17.76 -36.06
CA ILE A 296 4.58 -17.74 -34.61
C ILE A 296 6.04 -18.07 -34.33
N GLY A 297 6.68 -18.89 -35.18
CA GLY A 297 7.99 -19.46 -34.92
C GLY A 297 7.87 -20.72 -34.06
N GLU A 298 8.97 -21.11 -33.41
CA GLU A 298 9.03 -22.34 -32.62
C GLU A 298 8.84 -22.08 -31.12
N ASN A 299 8.12 -22.98 -30.46
CA ASN A 299 8.01 -23.10 -29.01
C ASN A 299 7.55 -21.82 -28.29
N GLN A 300 6.70 -21.02 -28.93
CA GLN A 300 6.17 -19.80 -28.31
C GLN A 300 4.95 -20.12 -27.45
N LYS A 301 4.88 -19.54 -26.26
CA LYS A 301 3.68 -19.58 -25.42
C LYS A 301 2.69 -18.52 -25.89
N ILE A 302 1.52 -18.98 -26.32
CA ILE A 302 0.41 -18.13 -26.73
C ILE A 302 -0.67 -18.21 -25.63
N TYR A 303 -1.13 -17.06 -25.17
CA TYR A 303 -2.37 -16.94 -24.39
C TYR A 303 -3.52 -16.67 -25.34
N ALA A 304 -4.68 -17.29 -25.12
CA ALA A 304 -5.92 -16.91 -25.79
C ALA A 304 -7.07 -16.89 -24.79
N ALA A 305 -7.96 -15.92 -24.95
CA ALA A 305 -9.17 -15.77 -24.14
C ALA A 305 -10.35 -15.22 -24.92
N CYS A 306 -11.56 -15.60 -24.53
CA CYS A 306 -12.81 -14.99 -24.98
C CYS A 306 -13.94 -15.30 -24.01
N ARG A 307 -15.04 -14.55 -24.10
CA ARG A 307 -16.31 -14.88 -23.46
C ARG A 307 -17.20 -15.63 -24.45
N VAL A 308 -17.75 -16.77 -24.04
CA VAL A 308 -18.58 -17.61 -24.91
C VAL A 308 -19.83 -18.09 -24.16
N ARG A 309 -20.98 -18.12 -24.85
CA ARG A 309 -22.25 -18.65 -24.34
C ARG A 309 -22.95 -19.47 -25.42
N LEU A 310 -23.75 -20.45 -25.01
CA LEU A 310 -24.67 -21.16 -25.91
C LEU A 310 -26.11 -20.86 -25.51
N ASN A 311 -27.00 -20.85 -26.50
CA ASN A 311 -28.45 -20.79 -26.26
C ASN A 311 -29.10 -22.16 -25.98
N ASN A 312 -28.30 -23.21 -25.89
CA ASN A 312 -28.73 -24.60 -25.81
C ASN A 312 -27.82 -25.42 -24.88
N SER A 313 -28.34 -26.53 -24.37
CA SER A 313 -27.61 -27.49 -23.51
C SER A 313 -27.27 -28.80 -24.24
N GLU A 314 -27.47 -28.85 -25.56
CA GLU A 314 -27.24 -30.05 -26.40
C GLU A 314 -25.78 -30.21 -26.81
N ALA A 315 -25.03 -29.11 -26.81
CA ALA A 315 -23.61 -29.11 -27.13
C ALA A 315 -22.86 -30.02 -26.14
N GLN A 316 -22.03 -30.90 -26.68
CA GLN A 316 -21.13 -31.72 -25.88
C GLN A 316 -19.99 -30.89 -25.31
N ARG A 317 -19.52 -29.90 -26.08
CA ARG A 317 -18.46 -28.99 -25.66
C ARG A 317 -18.38 -27.70 -26.46
N MET A 318 -17.81 -26.67 -25.84
CA MET A 318 -17.22 -25.50 -26.50
C MET A 318 -15.70 -25.55 -26.40
N GLN A 319 -15.00 -25.04 -27.42
CA GLN A 319 -13.54 -25.09 -27.47
C GLN A 319 -12.95 -23.80 -28.04
N VAL A 320 -11.87 -23.34 -27.42
CA VAL A 320 -10.98 -22.30 -27.95
C VAL A 320 -9.64 -22.97 -28.24
N TYR A 321 -9.21 -22.94 -29.49
CA TYR A 321 -7.98 -23.61 -29.94
C TYR A 321 -7.43 -22.92 -31.18
N CYS A 322 -6.17 -23.18 -31.51
CA CYS A 322 -5.59 -22.74 -32.77
C CYS A 322 -5.13 -23.89 -33.64
N SER A 323 -4.91 -23.59 -34.92
CA SER A 323 -4.12 -24.42 -35.82
C SER A 323 -3.01 -23.61 -36.48
N VAL A 324 -2.04 -24.33 -37.02
CA VAL A 324 -0.94 -23.79 -37.83
C VAL A 324 -0.93 -24.50 -39.19
N LYS A 325 -0.11 -24.03 -40.12
CA LYS A 325 0.01 -24.56 -41.49
C LYS A 325 0.24 -26.07 -41.57
N SER A 326 0.96 -26.67 -40.62
CA SER A 326 1.19 -28.12 -40.56
C SER A 326 -0.06 -28.95 -40.25
N GLY A 327 -1.15 -28.30 -39.82
CA GLY A 327 -2.39 -28.95 -39.39
C GLY A 327 -2.42 -29.33 -37.91
N ALA A 328 -1.34 -29.07 -37.15
CA ALA A 328 -1.33 -29.28 -35.71
C ALA A 328 -2.39 -28.42 -35.00
N LEU A 329 -3.03 -28.98 -33.96
CA LEU A 329 -4.08 -28.33 -33.18
C LEU A 329 -3.63 -28.14 -31.73
N TYR A 330 -3.84 -26.94 -31.18
CA TYR A 330 -3.48 -26.59 -29.81
C TYR A 330 -4.69 -26.03 -29.08
N TYR A 331 -5.16 -26.74 -28.05
CA TYR A 331 -6.42 -26.42 -27.36
C TYR A 331 -6.16 -25.58 -26.10
N PHE A 332 -6.48 -24.29 -26.15
CA PHE A 332 -6.35 -23.39 -24.98
C PHE A 332 -7.34 -23.75 -23.88
N LYS A 333 -8.61 -23.96 -24.24
CA LYS A 333 -9.67 -24.33 -23.29
C LYS A 333 -10.74 -25.19 -23.95
N THR A 334 -11.23 -26.17 -23.21
CA THR A 334 -12.44 -26.93 -23.54
C THR A 334 -13.40 -26.86 -22.36
N GLN A 335 -14.64 -26.47 -22.63
CA GLN A 335 -15.76 -26.55 -21.68
C GLN A 335 -16.64 -27.71 -22.10
N TYR A 336 -16.80 -28.72 -21.24
CA TYR A 336 -17.70 -29.86 -21.48
C TYR A 336 -19.10 -29.56 -20.94
N ALA A 337 -20.13 -30.12 -21.60
CA ALA A 337 -21.54 -29.99 -21.23
C ALA A 337 -21.94 -28.57 -20.76
N PRO A 338 -21.72 -27.54 -21.59
CA PRO A 338 -22.05 -26.16 -21.24
C PRO A 338 -23.55 -25.98 -20.97
N ALA A 339 -23.86 -25.21 -19.93
CA ALA A 339 -25.23 -24.85 -19.61
C ALA A 339 -25.75 -23.78 -20.59
N ALA A 340 -27.01 -23.95 -21.01
CA ALA A 340 -27.70 -22.97 -21.83
C ALA A 340 -27.80 -21.63 -21.08
N GLY A 341 -27.53 -20.52 -21.77
CA GLY A 341 -27.66 -19.17 -21.22
C GLY A 341 -26.50 -18.71 -20.32
N GLN A 342 -25.54 -19.57 -19.98
CA GLN A 342 -24.40 -19.21 -19.14
C GLN A 342 -23.23 -18.68 -19.97
N TRP A 343 -22.72 -17.50 -19.60
CA TRP A 343 -21.44 -17.00 -20.10
C TRP A 343 -20.28 -17.72 -19.42
N TYR A 344 -19.34 -18.19 -20.23
CA TYR A 344 -18.07 -18.77 -19.79
C TYR A 344 -16.93 -17.85 -20.23
N PHE A 345 -16.04 -17.50 -19.30
CA PHE A 345 -14.74 -16.95 -19.64
C PHE A 345 -13.79 -18.10 -19.94
N MET A 346 -13.42 -18.26 -21.20
CA MET A 346 -12.59 -19.35 -21.68
C MET A 346 -11.18 -18.83 -21.98
N SER A 347 -10.22 -19.12 -21.10
CA SER A 347 -8.82 -18.74 -21.26
C SER A 347 -7.86 -19.93 -21.12
N GLY A 348 -6.68 -19.81 -21.71
CA GLY A 348 -5.61 -20.80 -21.57
C GLY A 348 -4.32 -20.40 -22.28
N ILE A 349 -3.24 -21.13 -21.95
CA ILE A 349 -1.93 -20.98 -22.59
C ILE A 349 -1.57 -22.28 -23.32
N GLN A 350 -1.03 -22.16 -24.52
CA GLN A 350 -0.46 -23.28 -25.27
C GLN A 350 0.93 -22.94 -25.80
N GLN A 351 1.81 -23.94 -25.82
CA GLN A 351 3.09 -23.85 -26.53
C GLN A 351 2.87 -24.22 -27.99
N VAL A 352 2.98 -23.22 -28.87
CA VAL A 352 2.67 -23.32 -30.29
C VAL A 352 3.95 -23.22 -31.10
N SER A 353 4.07 -24.09 -32.11
CA SER A 353 5.16 -24.05 -33.09
C SER A 353 4.57 -24.07 -34.49
N GLY A 354 4.83 -23.04 -35.30
CA GLY A 354 4.47 -23.07 -36.72
C GLY A 354 4.16 -21.72 -37.35
N GLU A 355 3.76 -21.84 -38.63
CA GLU A 355 3.43 -20.74 -39.52
C GLU A 355 1.91 -20.60 -39.69
N GLN A 356 1.45 -19.44 -40.13
CA GLN A 356 0.05 -19.15 -40.44
C GLN A 356 -0.92 -19.50 -39.31
N PHE A 357 -0.77 -18.85 -38.16
CA PHE A 357 -1.67 -18.99 -37.01
C PHE A 357 -3.13 -18.74 -37.38
N ARG A 358 -4.02 -19.61 -36.87
CA ARG A 358 -5.47 -19.50 -37.04
C ARG A 358 -6.14 -19.81 -35.71
N LEU A 359 -6.93 -18.88 -35.18
CA LEU A 359 -7.70 -19.10 -33.96
C LEU A 359 -9.12 -19.55 -34.30
N TYR A 360 -9.60 -20.58 -33.61
CA TYR A 360 -10.93 -21.15 -33.74
C TYR A 360 -11.67 -21.09 -32.41
N ILE A 361 -12.95 -20.76 -32.50
CA ILE A 361 -13.91 -20.90 -31.40
C ILE A 361 -15.04 -21.77 -31.92
N ALA A 362 -15.28 -22.90 -31.25
CA ALA A 362 -16.12 -23.97 -31.77
C ALA A 362 -17.15 -24.47 -30.75
N GLN A 363 -18.34 -24.79 -31.26
CA GLN A 363 -19.35 -25.59 -30.57
C GLN A 363 -19.41 -26.98 -31.23
N SER A 364 -19.55 -28.03 -30.44
CA SER A 364 -19.58 -29.42 -30.91
C SER A 364 -20.76 -30.20 -30.34
N TYR A 365 -21.36 -31.05 -31.18
CA TYR A 365 -22.53 -31.88 -30.90
C TYR A 365 -22.23 -33.36 -31.18
N ASN A 366 -23.13 -34.26 -30.77
CA ASN A 366 -23.06 -35.67 -31.17
C ASN A 366 -23.43 -35.84 -32.65
N ASP A 367 -24.47 -35.13 -33.08
CA ASP A 367 -24.99 -35.14 -34.44
C ASP A 367 -25.09 -33.70 -34.98
N PRO A 368 -25.10 -33.47 -36.31
CA PRO A 368 -25.35 -32.15 -36.86
C PRO A 368 -26.66 -31.54 -36.32
N ALA A 369 -26.58 -30.34 -35.76
CA ALA A 369 -27.69 -29.70 -35.05
C ALA A 369 -27.96 -28.30 -35.60
N GLU A 370 -28.86 -28.19 -36.58
CA GLU A 370 -29.20 -26.93 -37.25
C GLU A 370 -29.82 -25.89 -36.29
N GLY A 371 -29.51 -24.61 -36.50
CA GLY A 371 -30.11 -23.49 -35.76
C GLY A 371 -29.57 -23.27 -34.34
N ARG A 372 -28.63 -24.10 -33.87
CA ARG A 372 -27.96 -23.91 -32.57
C ARG A 372 -26.97 -22.75 -32.63
N VAL A 373 -27.00 -21.91 -31.60
CA VAL A 373 -26.24 -20.65 -31.58
C VAL A 373 -25.24 -20.63 -30.43
N MET A 374 -23.99 -20.34 -30.78
CA MET A 374 -22.92 -19.95 -29.86
C MET A 374 -22.63 -18.47 -30.04
N GLU A 375 -22.63 -17.71 -28.95
CA GLU A 375 -22.32 -16.28 -28.91
C GLU A 375 -20.91 -16.07 -28.37
N ILE A 376 -20.18 -15.12 -28.95
CA ILE A 376 -18.77 -14.82 -28.63
C ILE A 376 -18.60 -13.32 -28.39
N ARG A 377 -17.77 -12.97 -27.39
CA ARG A 377 -17.29 -11.59 -27.13
C ARG A 377 -15.81 -11.59 -26.73
N ASP A 378 -15.16 -10.44 -26.93
CA ASP A 378 -13.86 -10.08 -26.36
C ASP A 378 -12.73 -11.08 -26.65
N VAL A 379 -12.49 -11.38 -27.93
CA VAL A 379 -11.47 -12.36 -28.32
C VAL A 379 -10.07 -11.74 -28.29
N ILE A 380 -9.19 -12.28 -27.46
CA ILE A 380 -7.78 -11.90 -27.35
C ILE A 380 -6.89 -13.11 -27.61
N ALA A 381 -5.79 -12.91 -28.35
CA ALA A 381 -4.64 -13.82 -28.33
C ALA A 381 -3.32 -13.04 -28.28
N VAL A 382 -2.41 -13.42 -27.39
CA VAL A 382 -1.14 -12.71 -27.14
C VAL A 382 0.02 -13.69 -27.18
N ASN A 383 1.10 -13.35 -27.89
CA ASN A 383 2.36 -14.09 -27.82
C ASN A 383 3.12 -13.70 -26.54
N LEU A 384 2.97 -14.50 -25.49
CA LEU A 384 3.61 -14.24 -24.19
C LEU A 384 5.13 -14.33 -24.27
N THR A 385 5.67 -15.29 -25.02
CA THR A 385 7.12 -15.42 -25.17
C THR A 385 7.72 -14.19 -25.85
N GLY A 386 7.01 -13.61 -26.82
CA GLY A 386 7.41 -12.35 -27.46
C GLY A 386 7.35 -11.14 -26.51
N VAL A 387 6.36 -11.09 -25.60
CA VAL A 387 6.17 -9.97 -24.66
C VAL A 387 7.13 -10.05 -23.47
N PHE A 388 7.30 -11.24 -22.89
CA PHE A 388 7.99 -11.46 -21.61
C PHE A 388 9.38 -12.07 -21.75
N GLY A 389 9.68 -12.68 -22.89
CA GLY A 389 10.86 -13.52 -23.07
C GLY A 389 10.65 -14.96 -22.59
N ALA A 390 11.37 -15.88 -23.22
CA ALA A 390 11.28 -17.30 -22.91
C ALA A 390 11.68 -17.58 -21.45
N GLY A 391 10.80 -18.27 -20.71
CA GLY A 391 11.02 -18.62 -19.31
C GLY A 391 10.57 -17.54 -18.30
N SER A 392 10.08 -16.40 -18.78
CA SER A 392 9.52 -15.32 -17.94
C SER A 392 8.03 -15.09 -18.21
N GLU A 393 7.37 -15.98 -18.96
CA GLU A 393 5.96 -15.82 -19.29
C GLU A 393 5.05 -16.05 -18.07
N PRO A 394 4.02 -15.21 -17.85
CA PRO A 394 3.07 -15.37 -16.76
C PRO A 394 2.20 -16.62 -16.91
N GLU A 395 1.66 -17.09 -15.79
CA GLU A 395 0.69 -18.17 -15.76
C GLU A 395 -0.72 -17.73 -16.23
N VAL A 396 -1.61 -18.68 -16.51
CA VAL A 396 -2.96 -18.38 -17.05
C VAL A 396 -3.72 -17.42 -16.14
N GLY A 397 -3.76 -17.67 -14.83
CA GLY A 397 -4.47 -16.78 -13.90
C GLY A 397 -3.87 -15.38 -13.79
N GLN A 398 -2.57 -15.23 -14.04
CA GLN A 398 -1.93 -13.91 -14.14
C GLN A 398 -2.28 -13.22 -15.47
N CYS A 399 -2.34 -13.96 -16.58
CA CYS A 399 -2.79 -13.43 -17.87
C CYS A 399 -4.25 -12.96 -17.81
N ASP A 400 -5.12 -13.71 -17.14
CA ASP A 400 -6.54 -13.36 -16.97
C ASP A 400 -6.71 -12.02 -16.22
N ARG A 401 -5.80 -11.70 -15.29
CA ARG A 401 -5.74 -10.40 -14.61
C ARG A 401 -5.07 -9.32 -15.46
N LEU A 402 -4.04 -9.68 -16.21
CA LEU A 402 -3.30 -8.74 -17.06
C LEU A 402 -4.15 -8.24 -18.25
N PHE A 403 -4.89 -9.15 -18.88
CA PHE A 403 -5.70 -8.96 -20.08
C PHE A 403 -7.20 -9.11 -19.77
N THR A 404 -7.64 -8.59 -18.62
CA THR A 404 -9.04 -8.69 -18.16
C THR A 404 -10.03 -8.05 -19.13
N ASP A 405 -9.64 -6.91 -19.70
CA ASP A 405 -10.44 -6.10 -20.59
C ASP A 405 -9.94 -6.27 -22.03
N TYR A 406 -10.88 -6.20 -22.99
CA TYR A 406 -10.53 -6.27 -24.41
C TYR A 406 -9.65 -5.08 -24.83
N PHE A 407 -8.69 -5.35 -25.71
CA PHE A 407 -7.95 -4.32 -26.41
C PHE A 407 -7.70 -4.74 -27.86
N GLU A 408 -7.79 -3.76 -28.76
CA GLU A 408 -7.51 -3.92 -30.19
C GLU A 408 -6.03 -3.60 -30.46
N GLY A 409 -5.36 -4.45 -31.23
CA GLY A 409 -3.96 -4.24 -31.61
C GLY A 409 -3.01 -4.13 -30.42
N THR A 410 -2.11 -3.14 -30.48
CA THR A 410 -1.10 -2.93 -29.43
C THR A 410 -1.68 -2.04 -28.33
N ALA A 411 -1.61 -2.52 -27.09
CA ALA A 411 -2.01 -1.77 -25.91
C ALA A 411 -0.92 -1.80 -24.84
N SER A 412 -0.93 -0.78 -24.00
CA SER A 412 -0.01 -0.62 -22.88
C SER A 412 -0.77 -0.31 -21.60
N THR A 413 -0.08 -0.38 -20.45
CA THR A 413 -0.68 -0.04 -19.16
C THR A 413 -0.90 1.46 -19.03
N GLY A 414 -2.12 1.88 -18.69
CA GLY A 414 -2.40 3.26 -18.31
C GLY A 414 -1.71 3.65 -17.00
N SER A 415 -1.06 4.81 -16.95
CA SER A 415 -0.34 5.27 -15.77
C SER A 415 -1.22 5.94 -14.70
N ALA A 416 -2.44 6.36 -15.05
CA ALA A 416 -3.40 6.92 -14.09
C ALA A 416 -4.25 5.82 -13.45
N VAL A 417 -4.02 5.55 -12.17
CA VAL A 417 -4.66 4.46 -11.44
C VAL A 417 -4.90 4.82 -9.98
N ARG A 418 -5.90 4.18 -9.37
CA ARG A 418 -6.03 4.07 -7.92
C ARG A 418 -5.45 2.72 -7.50
N ILE A 419 -4.41 2.73 -6.67
CA ILE A 419 -3.95 1.54 -5.97
C ILE A 419 -4.73 1.44 -4.67
N VAL A 420 -5.24 0.26 -4.38
CA VAL A 420 -6.02 -0.05 -3.19
C VAL A 420 -5.30 -1.14 -2.43
N SER A 421 -5.17 -0.98 -1.12
CA SER A 421 -4.83 -2.06 -0.21
C SER A 421 -6.02 -2.35 0.68
N GLU A 422 -6.39 -3.62 0.80
CA GLU A 422 -7.59 -4.08 1.48
C GLU A 422 -7.27 -5.28 2.37
N SER A 423 -7.84 -5.32 3.58
CA SER A 423 -7.70 -6.46 4.49
C SER A 423 -8.35 -7.72 3.94
N GLU A 424 -7.97 -8.89 4.48
CA GLU A 424 -8.49 -10.19 4.03
C GLU A 424 -10.02 -10.29 4.13
N ASP A 425 -10.63 -9.61 5.11
CA ASP A 425 -12.07 -9.55 5.34
C ASP A 425 -12.78 -8.41 4.58
N GLY A 426 -12.04 -7.53 3.90
CA GLY A 426 -12.58 -6.38 3.16
C GLY A 426 -13.10 -5.23 4.04
N LEU A 427 -12.85 -5.23 5.35
CA LEU A 427 -13.34 -4.21 6.27
C LEU A 427 -12.41 -2.99 6.38
N GLU A 428 -11.11 -3.18 6.20
CA GLU A 428 -10.11 -2.12 6.22
C GLU A 428 -9.56 -1.87 4.83
N ARG A 429 -9.42 -0.59 4.48
CA ARG A 429 -8.97 -0.16 3.15
C ARG A 429 -8.13 1.10 3.23
N SER A 430 -7.11 1.17 2.40
CA SER A 430 -6.32 2.38 2.14
C SER A 430 -6.10 2.57 0.64
N GLU A 431 -5.89 3.81 0.22
CA GLU A 431 -5.88 4.18 -1.20
C GLU A 431 -4.74 5.12 -1.54
N LEU A 432 -4.16 4.92 -2.72
CA LEU A 432 -3.19 5.81 -3.34
C LEU A 432 -3.62 6.09 -4.78
N TYR A 433 -3.93 7.34 -5.06
CA TYR A 433 -4.24 7.82 -6.40
C TYR A 433 -2.96 8.27 -7.06
N ILE A 434 -2.65 7.71 -8.23
CA ILE A 434 -1.50 8.06 -9.05
C ILE A 434 -2.02 8.74 -10.30
N ARG A 435 -1.60 10.00 -10.51
CA ARG A 435 -1.92 10.77 -11.70
C ARG A 435 -0.70 10.81 -12.62
N GLY A 436 -0.34 9.64 -13.14
CA GLY A 436 0.72 9.48 -14.13
C GLY A 436 0.41 10.21 -15.44
N ARG A 437 1.35 10.17 -16.40
CA ARG A 437 1.14 10.72 -17.75
C ARG A 437 1.27 9.64 -18.82
N GLY A 438 0.19 9.39 -19.55
CA GLY A 438 0.14 8.49 -20.69
C GLY A 438 0.38 7.02 -20.36
N ALA A 439 0.90 6.27 -21.31
CA ALA A 439 1.15 4.84 -21.15
C ALA A 439 2.49 4.53 -20.43
N LEU A 440 2.48 3.48 -19.61
CA LEU A 440 3.66 2.76 -19.15
C LEU A 440 3.92 1.60 -20.11
N ARG A 441 5.02 1.67 -20.86
CA ARG A 441 5.35 0.70 -21.90
C ARG A 441 6.36 -0.36 -21.43
N SER A 442 6.43 -1.46 -22.15
CA SER A 442 7.47 -2.47 -21.98
C SER A 442 7.98 -2.93 -23.33
N PHE A 443 9.30 -3.13 -23.46
CA PHE A 443 9.90 -3.73 -24.63
C PHE A 443 11.14 -4.52 -24.23
N GLN A 444 11.21 -5.79 -24.63
CA GLN A 444 12.21 -6.74 -24.15
C GLN A 444 12.22 -6.77 -22.60
N SER A 445 13.39 -6.61 -21.97
CA SER A 445 13.51 -6.54 -20.52
C SER A 445 13.24 -5.14 -19.94
N ALA A 446 13.11 -4.10 -20.76
CA ALA A 446 12.90 -2.74 -20.31
C ALA A 446 11.41 -2.47 -20.03
N ARG A 447 11.12 -1.81 -18.90
CA ARG A 447 9.77 -1.39 -18.52
C ARG A 447 9.77 0.05 -18.00
N ASP A 448 8.77 0.79 -18.42
CA ASP A 448 8.41 2.04 -17.77
C ASP A 448 7.75 1.71 -16.42
N GLU A 449 7.99 2.55 -15.43
CA GLU A 449 7.45 2.36 -14.09
C GLU A 449 7.10 3.68 -13.41
N ILE A 450 6.23 3.59 -12.41
CA ILE A 450 6.03 4.65 -11.42
C ILE A 450 6.39 4.08 -10.06
N ALA A 451 7.30 4.76 -9.37
CA ALA A 451 7.79 4.34 -8.06
C ALA A 451 8.06 5.55 -7.17
N TYR A 452 8.03 5.31 -5.86
CA TYR A 452 8.42 6.31 -4.88
C TYR A 452 9.95 6.36 -4.73
N ASN A 453 10.54 7.51 -4.98
CA ASN A 453 11.95 7.75 -4.77
C ASN A 453 12.18 8.30 -3.35
N ARG A 454 12.84 7.50 -2.52
CA ARG A 454 13.14 7.84 -1.12
C ARG A 454 14.17 8.96 -0.97
N GLN A 455 15.02 9.18 -1.97
CA GLN A 455 16.06 10.20 -1.94
C GLN A 455 15.47 11.58 -2.28
N SER A 456 14.65 11.64 -3.34
CA SER A 456 13.97 12.88 -3.74
C SER A 456 12.71 13.16 -2.91
N GLY A 457 12.19 12.15 -2.22
CA GLY A 457 10.97 12.24 -1.44
C GLY A 457 9.72 12.38 -2.30
N GLN A 458 9.74 11.93 -3.56
CA GLN A 458 8.65 12.14 -4.53
C GLN A 458 8.35 10.88 -5.34
N TRP A 459 7.13 10.81 -5.87
CA TRP A 459 6.77 9.81 -6.87
C TRP A 459 7.35 10.20 -8.22
N GLU A 460 7.92 9.24 -8.93
CA GLU A 460 8.60 9.45 -10.21
C GLU A 460 8.10 8.44 -11.23
N GLN A 461 7.79 8.91 -12.44
CA GLN A 461 7.63 8.09 -13.63
C GLN A 461 8.99 7.98 -14.29
N ILE A 462 9.44 6.74 -14.50
CA ILE A 462 10.72 6.42 -15.11
C ILE A 462 10.42 5.74 -16.43
N LYS A 463 10.59 6.47 -17.54
CA LYS A 463 10.44 5.93 -18.89
C LYS A 463 11.75 5.35 -19.38
N ARG A 464 11.73 4.08 -19.78
CA ARG A 464 12.85 3.33 -20.37
C ARG A 464 12.56 2.90 -21.80
N VAL A 465 11.31 3.00 -22.25
CA VAL A 465 10.88 2.64 -23.59
C VAL A 465 10.49 3.91 -24.36
N GLY A 466 10.90 3.98 -25.62
CA GLY A 466 10.56 5.07 -26.52
C GLY A 466 9.06 5.17 -26.79
N GLU A 467 8.62 6.32 -27.30
CA GLU A 467 7.21 6.55 -27.65
C GLU A 467 6.69 5.62 -28.75
N ASP A 468 7.60 5.04 -29.56
CA ASP A 468 7.30 4.01 -30.56
C ASP A 468 6.92 2.63 -29.95
N GLY A 469 7.13 2.45 -28.63
CA GLY A 469 6.91 1.20 -27.92
C GLY A 469 7.84 0.05 -28.33
N ARG A 470 8.91 0.35 -29.08
CA ARG A 470 9.78 -0.65 -29.73
C ARG A 470 11.28 -0.35 -29.59
N THR A 471 11.63 0.75 -28.93
CA THR A 471 13.03 1.13 -28.68
C THR A 471 13.30 1.21 -27.18
N VAL A 472 14.43 0.64 -26.73
CA VAL A 472 14.94 0.86 -25.36
C VAL A 472 15.76 2.15 -25.37
N LEU A 473 15.44 3.08 -24.47
CA LEU A 473 16.17 4.33 -24.32
C LEU A 473 17.56 4.09 -23.72
N SER A 474 18.57 4.79 -24.24
CA SER A 474 19.94 4.70 -23.71
C SER A 474 20.06 5.31 -22.30
N GLU A 475 19.23 6.31 -22.00
CA GLU A 475 19.09 6.91 -20.67
C GLU A 475 17.60 7.00 -20.32
N PRO A 476 17.21 6.65 -19.08
CA PRO A 476 15.83 6.77 -18.66
C PRO A 476 15.40 8.23 -18.53
N VAL A 477 14.17 8.53 -18.94
CA VAL A 477 13.54 9.84 -18.71
C VAL A 477 12.76 9.78 -17.42
N ILE A 478 13.17 10.57 -16.42
CA ILE A 478 12.54 10.62 -15.09
C ILE A 478 11.70 11.89 -15.00
N SER A 479 10.46 11.77 -14.55
CA SER A 479 9.55 12.91 -14.37
C SER A 479 8.77 12.76 -13.06
N PRO A 480 8.57 13.85 -12.30
CA PRO A 480 7.77 13.79 -11.09
C PRO A 480 6.30 13.48 -11.42
N VAL A 481 5.68 12.67 -10.58
CA VAL A 481 4.28 12.26 -10.67
C VAL A 481 3.52 12.78 -9.47
N TRP A 482 2.32 13.28 -9.72
CA TRP A 482 1.43 13.62 -8.62
C TRP A 482 0.74 12.35 -8.11
N ALA A 483 0.87 12.11 -6.82
CA ALA A 483 0.14 11.06 -6.15
C ALA A 483 -0.44 11.56 -4.82
N SER A 484 -1.62 11.07 -4.45
CA SER A 484 -2.31 11.44 -3.21
C SER A 484 -2.87 10.24 -2.50
N GLY A 485 -2.81 10.24 -1.17
CA GLY A 485 -3.13 9.08 -0.35
C GLY A 485 -1.89 8.30 0.05
N ALA A 486 -2.10 7.20 0.76
CA ALA A 486 -1.07 6.32 1.28
C ALA A 486 -1.65 4.91 1.39
N LEU A 487 -0.79 3.90 1.22
CA LEU A 487 -1.18 2.50 1.36
C LEU A 487 -0.70 1.97 2.69
N LEU A 488 -1.57 1.20 3.34
CA LEU A 488 -1.25 0.38 4.49
C LEU A 488 -1.20 -1.09 4.04
N SER A 489 -0.19 -1.84 4.46
CA SER A 489 -0.19 -3.30 4.33
C SER A 489 -1.13 -3.90 5.36
N TYR A 490 -1.97 -4.84 4.92
CA TYR A 490 -2.82 -5.65 5.77
C TYR A 490 -2.35 -7.11 5.70
N PRO A 491 -2.02 -7.77 6.83
CA PRO A 491 -1.63 -9.18 6.83
C PRO A 491 -2.70 -10.04 6.17
N GLY A 492 -2.32 -10.90 5.22
CA GLY A 492 -3.26 -11.75 4.46
C GLY A 492 -4.15 -11.00 3.47
N GLY A 493 -4.09 -9.67 3.44
CA GLY A 493 -4.87 -8.81 2.55
C GLY A 493 -4.35 -8.82 1.10
N ARG A 494 -4.83 -7.87 0.31
CA ARG A 494 -4.47 -7.73 -1.09
C ARG A 494 -4.24 -6.27 -1.48
N ILE A 495 -3.36 -6.07 -2.46
CA ILE A 495 -3.14 -4.78 -3.11
C ILE A 495 -3.51 -4.92 -4.59
N TYR A 496 -4.38 -4.06 -5.11
CA TYR A 496 -4.83 -4.10 -6.49
C TYR A 496 -4.93 -2.71 -7.13
N ALA A 497 -4.89 -2.67 -8.46
CA ALA A 497 -5.01 -1.46 -9.25
C ALA A 497 -6.39 -1.35 -9.89
N GLU A 498 -7.02 -0.19 -9.73
CA GLU A 498 -8.27 0.17 -10.38
C GLU A 498 -8.03 1.30 -11.39
N PRO A 499 -8.72 1.28 -12.55
CA PRO A 499 -8.65 2.33 -13.56
C PRO A 499 -9.43 3.57 -13.11
N VAL A 500 -9.05 4.16 -11.98
CA VAL A 500 -9.77 5.25 -11.32
C VAL A 500 -8.89 6.47 -11.18
N VAL A 501 -9.46 7.62 -11.51
CA VAL A 501 -8.81 8.92 -11.47
C VAL A 501 -9.56 9.82 -10.49
N ARG A 502 -8.79 10.58 -9.70
CA ARG A 502 -9.30 11.73 -8.95
C ARG A 502 -8.92 13.01 -9.68
N ALA A 503 -9.91 13.82 -10.02
CA ALA A 503 -9.76 15.03 -10.80
C ALA A 503 -10.51 16.21 -10.15
N ALA A 504 -10.29 17.39 -10.71
CA ALA A 504 -10.96 18.62 -10.30
C ALA A 504 -11.22 19.49 -11.52
N GLY A 505 -12.36 20.19 -11.53
CA GLY A 505 -12.80 21.03 -12.63
C GLY A 505 -13.67 22.18 -12.16
N VAL A 506 -13.88 23.15 -13.05
CA VAL A 506 -14.82 24.26 -12.85
C VAL A 506 -15.97 24.05 -13.82
N TYR A 507 -17.20 24.12 -13.32
CA TYR A 507 -18.40 23.96 -14.11
C TYR A 507 -18.59 25.16 -15.04
N SER A 508 -18.86 24.89 -16.30
CA SER A 508 -19.10 25.88 -17.36
C SER A 508 -20.43 25.59 -18.06
N ASP A 509 -20.80 26.39 -19.05
CA ASP A 509 -22.02 26.17 -19.84
C ASP A 509 -22.04 24.78 -20.53
N GLY A 510 -20.86 24.18 -20.78
CA GLY A 510 -20.70 22.83 -21.32
C GLY A 510 -20.40 21.75 -20.26
N GLY A 511 -20.61 22.05 -18.97
CA GLY A 511 -20.29 21.15 -17.86
C GLY A 511 -18.82 21.21 -17.41
N ILE A 512 -18.33 20.09 -16.87
CA ILE A 512 -16.93 19.91 -16.43
C ILE A 512 -16.22 18.98 -17.40
N ALA A 513 -15.15 19.47 -18.03
CA ALA A 513 -14.28 18.68 -18.90
C ALA A 513 -13.15 17.98 -18.11
N VAL A 514 -12.76 16.79 -18.54
CA VAL A 514 -11.56 16.11 -18.03
C VAL A 514 -10.32 16.81 -18.57
N ALA A 515 -9.31 16.98 -17.71
CA ALA A 515 -8.05 17.61 -18.11
C ALA A 515 -7.11 16.65 -18.85
N ASP A 516 -7.26 15.34 -18.63
CA ASP A 516 -6.47 14.30 -19.26
C ASP A 516 -7.37 13.45 -20.16
N THR A 517 -7.28 13.70 -21.47
CA THR A 517 -8.16 13.08 -22.46
C THR A 517 -7.78 11.64 -22.78
N ASP A 518 -6.61 11.17 -22.33
CA ASP A 518 -6.19 9.78 -22.48
C ASP A 518 -7.00 8.84 -21.55
N TYR A 519 -7.69 9.41 -20.55
CA TYR A 519 -8.51 8.69 -19.56
C TYR A 519 -9.97 9.16 -19.61
N PRO A 520 -10.74 8.80 -20.66
CA PRO A 520 -12.15 9.16 -20.80
C PRO A 520 -13.01 8.55 -19.68
N ILE A 521 -14.10 9.23 -19.31
CA ILE A 521 -15.00 8.83 -18.22
C ILE A 521 -15.80 7.58 -18.62
N GLY A 522 -15.60 6.48 -17.91
CA GLY A 522 -16.46 5.30 -17.99
C GLY A 522 -17.67 5.43 -17.07
N SER A 523 -17.43 5.79 -15.80
CA SER A 523 -18.48 6.05 -14.79
C SER A 523 -17.95 6.99 -13.70
N LEU A 524 -18.83 7.78 -13.09
CA LEU A 524 -18.48 8.59 -11.92
C LEU A 524 -18.64 7.76 -10.64
N GLU A 525 -17.72 7.95 -9.69
CA GLU A 525 -17.76 7.33 -8.35
C GLU A 525 -18.07 8.35 -7.24
N GLY A 526 -17.94 9.65 -7.51
CA GLY A 526 -18.33 10.69 -6.56
C GLY A 526 -18.00 12.09 -7.04
N ILE A 527 -18.79 13.06 -6.61
CA ILE A 527 -18.64 14.48 -6.93
C ILE A 527 -18.74 15.29 -5.62
N VAL A 528 -17.80 16.20 -5.41
CA VAL A 528 -17.75 17.09 -4.24
C VAL A 528 -17.58 18.52 -4.73
N ARG A 529 -18.59 19.35 -4.52
CA ARG A 529 -18.55 20.79 -4.80
C ARG A 529 -17.91 21.52 -3.63
N ILE A 530 -17.08 22.52 -3.93
CA ILE A 530 -16.49 23.41 -2.91
C ILE A 530 -17.29 24.70 -2.83
N ASP A 531 -17.80 25.03 -1.65
CA ASP A 531 -18.30 26.36 -1.36
C ASP A 531 -17.12 27.32 -1.17
N PHE A 532 -16.93 28.26 -2.10
CA PHE A 532 -15.79 29.17 -2.07
C PHE A 532 -15.81 30.19 -0.92
N ALA A 533 -16.97 30.49 -0.37
CA ALA A 533 -17.10 31.48 0.71
C ALA A 533 -16.73 30.87 2.07
N THR A 534 -17.00 29.58 2.26
CA THR A 534 -16.84 28.87 3.53
C THR A 534 -15.73 27.81 3.52
N GLY A 535 -15.29 27.38 2.33
CA GLY A 535 -14.38 26.26 2.14
C GLY A 535 -15.03 24.88 2.38
N LEU A 536 -16.35 24.82 2.55
CA LEU A 536 -17.07 23.59 2.87
C LEU A 536 -17.15 22.67 1.64
N GLU A 537 -16.92 21.37 1.85
CA GLU A 537 -17.14 20.32 0.88
C GLU A 537 -18.60 19.85 0.92
N ILE A 538 -19.28 19.88 -0.23
CA ILE A 538 -20.69 19.49 -0.38
C ILE A 538 -20.75 18.34 -1.39
N SER A 539 -21.11 17.15 -0.92
CA SER A 539 -21.33 16.00 -1.80
C SER A 539 -22.50 16.23 -2.74
N VAL A 540 -22.32 15.79 -3.98
CA VAL A 540 -23.30 15.89 -5.06
C VAL A 540 -23.54 14.48 -5.60
N ASP A 541 -24.81 14.12 -5.79
CA ASP A 541 -25.24 12.78 -6.24
C ASP A 541 -24.80 12.49 -7.67
N GLU A 542 -23.77 11.67 -7.84
CA GLU A 542 -23.19 11.36 -9.15
C GLU A 542 -24.15 10.65 -10.12
N SER A 543 -25.23 10.05 -9.62
CA SER A 543 -26.21 9.35 -10.46
C SER A 543 -27.04 10.28 -11.35
N GLN A 544 -27.07 11.57 -11.04
CA GLN A 544 -27.75 12.61 -11.84
C GLN A 544 -26.83 13.25 -12.89
N ALA A 545 -25.57 12.83 -12.97
CA ALA A 545 -24.65 13.36 -13.96
C ALA A 545 -24.94 12.78 -15.36
N GLU A 546 -24.88 13.64 -16.37
CA GLU A 546 -24.94 13.25 -17.77
C GLU A 546 -23.53 13.29 -18.37
N ILE A 547 -22.94 12.12 -18.61
CA ILE A 547 -21.62 11.99 -19.26
C ILE A 547 -21.79 12.25 -20.77
N ALA A 548 -20.95 13.11 -21.33
CA ALA A 548 -20.96 13.40 -22.75
C ALA A 548 -20.64 12.16 -23.60
N ALA A 549 -21.11 12.15 -24.85
CA ALA A 549 -20.93 11.00 -25.75
C ALA A 549 -19.46 10.67 -26.04
N ASP A 550 -18.59 11.69 -26.08
CA ASP A 550 -17.13 11.53 -26.22
C ASP A 550 -16.44 11.08 -24.92
N ARG A 551 -17.19 11.07 -23.81
CA ARG A 551 -16.73 10.74 -22.44
C ARG A 551 -15.65 11.68 -21.91
N LEU A 552 -15.49 12.87 -22.47
CA LEU A 552 -14.48 13.85 -22.05
C LEU A 552 -15.06 14.97 -21.18
N SER A 553 -16.36 14.93 -20.90
CA SER A 553 -17.01 15.85 -19.95
C SER A 553 -18.27 15.25 -19.35
N PHE A 554 -18.82 15.93 -18.33
CA PHE A 554 -20.15 15.66 -17.80
C PHE A 554 -20.87 16.94 -17.39
N CYS A 555 -22.20 16.92 -17.47
CA CYS A 555 -23.08 17.95 -16.91
C CYS A 555 -23.77 17.40 -15.65
N HIS A 556 -24.20 18.29 -14.75
CA HIS A 556 -24.89 17.89 -13.53
C HIS A 556 -25.87 18.98 -13.06
N PRO A 557 -27.14 18.66 -12.74
CA PRO A 557 -28.16 19.66 -12.40
C PRO A 557 -27.89 20.40 -11.07
N GLY A 558 -27.17 19.75 -10.14
CA GLY A 558 -26.73 20.35 -8.88
C GLY A 558 -25.47 21.23 -8.95
N LEU A 559 -24.95 21.51 -10.15
CA LEU A 559 -23.79 22.39 -10.36
C LEU A 559 -24.17 23.57 -11.27
N SER A 560 -23.61 24.73 -11.00
CA SER A 560 -23.82 25.97 -11.74
C SER A 560 -22.50 26.54 -12.27
N ALA A 561 -22.56 27.35 -13.34
CA ALA A 561 -21.37 27.95 -13.93
C ALA A 561 -20.53 28.69 -12.87
N GLY A 562 -19.23 28.36 -12.80
CA GLY A 562 -18.29 28.88 -11.80
C GLY A 562 -18.09 27.98 -10.57
N ASP A 563 -18.95 27.00 -10.32
CA ASP A 563 -18.74 26.03 -9.24
C ASP A 563 -17.46 25.21 -9.49
N MET A 564 -16.65 25.03 -8.45
CA MET A 564 -15.52 24.10 -8.50
C MET A 564 -15.91 22.78 -7.85
N ALA A 565 -15.61 21.68 -8.53
CA ALA A 565 -15.86 20.35 -8.02
C ALA A 565 -14.62 19.46 -8.14
N PHE A 566 -14.38 18.66 -7.09
CA PHE A 566 -13.58 17.46 -7.17
C PHE A 566 -14.47 16.31 -7.58
N PHE A 567 -13.96 15.41 -8.40
CA PHE A 567 -14.71 14.23 -8.82
C PHE A 567 -13.77 13.04 -8.97
N THR A 568 -14.28 11.87 -8.62
CA THR A 568 -13.61 10.59 -8.80
C THR A 568 -14.36 9.80 -9.85
N TYR A 569 -13.65 9.19 -10.79
CA TYR A 569 -14.27 8.46 -11.88
C TYR A 569 -13.42 7.27 -12.32
N ARG A 570 -14.10 6.22 -12.75
CA ARG A 570 -13.49 5.09 -13.42
C ARG A 570 -13.33 5.42 -14.90
N HIS A 571 -12.13 5.33 -15.44
CA HIS A 571 -11.87 5.62 -16.85
C HIS A 571 -12.15 4.41 -17.74
N SER A 572 -12.51 4.64 -19.00
CA SER A 572 -12.77 3.59 -19.99
C SER A 572 -11.61 3.37 -20.99
N ALA A 573 -10.43 3.92 -20.71
CA ALA A 573 -9.24 3.66 -21.54
C ALA A 573 -8.91 2.16 -21.56
N ALA A 574 -8.81 1.58 -22.76
CA ALA A 574 -8.40 0.19 -22.94
C ALA A 574 -6.89 0.05 -22.71
N GLY A 575 -6.46 -1.09 -22.16
CA GLY A 575 -5.06 -1.30 -21.82
C GLY A 575 -4.80 -2.59 -21.04
N THR A 576 -3.53 -2.84 -20.75
CA THR A 576 -3.10 -3.94 -19.87
C THR A 576 -3.04 -3.47 -18.42
N ARG A 577 -3.29 -4.36 -17.47
CA ARG A 577 -3.11 -4.01 -16.04
C ARG A 577 -1.62 -3.90 -15.66
N PRO A 578 -1.26 -3.05 -14.68
CA PRO A 578 0.13 -2.91 -14.25
C PRO A 578 0.65 -4.20 -13.59
N LEU A 579 1.95 -4.44 -13.68
CA LEU A 579 2.65 -5.25 -12.69
C LEU A 579 2.77 -4.42 -11.41
N ILE A 580 2.15 -4.87 -10.33
CA ILE A 580 2.28 -4.26 -9.01
C ILE A 580 3.38 -5.00 -8.26
N SER A 581 4.34 -4.24 -7.77
CA SER A 581 5.37 -4.73 -6.86
C SER A 581 5.21 -4.01 -5.53
N ALA A 582 4.83 -4.76 -4.50
CA ALA A 582 4.50 -4.23 -3.19
C ALA A 582 5.59 -4.58 -2.20
N ARG A 583 6.15 -3.56 -1.56
CA ARG A 583 7.09 -3.70 -0.46
C ARG A 583 6.36 -3.55 0.87
N TYR A 584 6.51 -4.55 1.73
CA TYR A 584 5.90 -4.63 3.06
C TYR A 584 6.95 -5.03 4.11
N ASN A 585 6.67 -4.74 5.38
CA ASN A 585 7.52 -5.15 6.49
C ASN A 585 7.06 -6.51 7.04
N GLU A 586 7.96 -7.35 7.54
CA GLU A 586 7.58 -8.63 8.16
C GLU A 586 7.06 -8.46 9.59
N SER A 587 6.04 -9.23 9.95
CA SER A 587 5.52 -9.28 11.31
C SER A 587 6.56 -9.90 12.25
N ARG A 588 6.84 -9.23 13.37
CA ARG A 588 7.63 -9.86 14.45
C ARG A 588 6.89 -10.97 15.17
N TYR A 589 5.56 -10.96 15.10
CA TYR A 589 4.71 -11.81 15.90
C TYR A 589 4.13 -12.97 15.10
N THR A 590 4.14 -12.90 13.77
CA THR A 590 3.64 -13.97 12.90
C THR A 590 4.82 -14.61 12.18
N VAL A 591 4.97 -15.92 12.28
CA VAL A 591 6.06 -16.69 11.67
C VAL A 591 5.47 -17.80 10.81
N ARG A 592 6.07 -18.03 9.64
CA ARG A 592 5.72 -19.15 8.77
C ARG A 592 6.47 -20.42 9.20
N ASP A 593 5.74 -21.51 9.39
CA ASP A 593 6.29 -22.84 9.57
C ASP A 593 6.96 -23.30 8.27
N SER A 594 8.25 -23.64 8.34
CA SER A 594 9.07 -24.02 7.19
C SER A 594 8.79 -25.43 6.66
N VAL A 595 8.07 -26.26 7.41
CA VAL A 595 7.70 -27.64 7.05
C VAL A 595 6.27 -27.69 6.52
N THR A 596 5.32 -27.12 7.25
CA THR A 596 3.89 -27.18 6.89
C THR A 596 3.44 -26.03 6.01
N GLY A 597 4.19 -24.91 6.02
CA GLY A 597 3.82 -23.68 5.34
C GLY A 597 2.74 -22.85 6.05
N GLY A 598 2.20 -23.33 7.18
CA GLY A 598 1.21 -22.63 7.99
C GLY A 598 1.81 -21.41 8.71
N TYR A 599 0.97 -20.43 9.05
CA TYR A 599 1.39 -19.24 9.78
C TYR A 599 0.95 -19.31 11.23
N TYR A 600 1.83 -18.88 12.13
CA TYR A 600 1.60 -18.93 13.57
C TYR A 600 1.93 -17.59 14.22
N ARG A 601 1.01 -17.08 15.02
CA ARG A 601 1.23 -15.91 15.85
C ARG A 601 1.77 -16.33 17.21
N TRP A 602 2.87 -15.74 17.64
CA TRP A 602 3.40 -15.91 18.99
C TRP A 602 3.18 -14.66 19.84
N ARG A 603 2.95 -14.87 21.13
CA ARG A 603 2.86 -13.81 22.14
C ARG A 603 3.48 -14.28 23.45
N VAL A 604 3.91 -13.34 24.27
CA VAL A 604 4.26 -13.63 25.67
C VAL A 604 3.01 -13.50 26.52
N ALA A 605 2.64 -14.57 27.21
CA ALA A 605 1.61 -14.55 28.25
C ALA A 605 2.29 -14.49 29.62
N ILE A 606 1.70 -13.74 30.56
CA ILE A 606 2.20 -13.66 31.95
C ILE A 606 1.07 -14.11 32.88
N ALA A 607 1.31 -15.19 33.62
CA ALA A 607 0.40 -15.70 34.64
C ALA A 607 1.16 -15.85 35.95
N GLY A 608 0.65 -15.28 37.05
CA GLY A 608 1.33 -15.30 38.35
C GLY A 608 2.74 -14.66 38.33
N GLY A 609 3.03 -13.80 37.35
CA GLY A 609 4.35 -13.19 37.15
C GLY A 609 5.39 -14.07 36.43
N ALA A 610 5.01 -15.25 35.94
CA ALA A 610 5.87 -16.09 35.11
C ALA A 610 5.55 -15.89 33.62
N PRO A 611 6.53 -15.57 32.76
CA PRO A 611 6.32 -15.46 31.32
C PRO A 611 6.30 -16.85 30.65
N SER A 612 5.42 -17.03 29.67
CA SER A 612 5.42 -18.17 28.74
C SER A 612 5.21 -17.69 27.30
N ILE A 613 5.73 -18.43 26.33
CA ILE A 613 5.44 -18.19 24.91
C ILE A 613 4.20 -19.01 24.55
N VAL A 614 3.19 -18.32 24.04
CA VAL A 614 1.99 -18.95 23.48
C VAL A 614 2.08 -18.80 21.96
N VAL A 615 1.81 -19.90 21.25
CA VAL A 615 1.80 -19.95 19.78
C VAL A 615 0.41 -20.39 19.37
N GLU A 616 -0.24 -19.60 18.52
CA GLU A 616 -1.58 -19.83 17.99
C GLU A 616 -1.48 -19.81 16.46
N GLN A 617 -2.28 -20.64 15.78
CA GLN A 617 -2.32 -20.59 14.32
C GLN A 617 -2.91 -19.23 13.90
N ALA A 618 -2.21 -18.51 13.02
CA ALA A 618 -2.75 -17.30 12.42
C ALA A 618 -3.76 -17.74 11.37
N GLU A 619 -5.05 -17.49 11.62
CA GLU A 619 -6.14 -17.85 10.70
C GLU A 619 -6.00 -17.18 9.34
#